data_AF-A0A968MZE4-F1
#
_entry.id   AF-A0A968MZE4-F1
#
_cell.length_a   1.000
_cell.length_b   1.000
_cell.length_c   1.000
_cell.angle_alpha   90.00
_cell.angle_beta   90.00
_cell.angle_gamma   90.00
#
_symmetry.space_group_name_H-M   'P 1'
#
loop_
_entity.id
_entity.type
_entity.pdbx_description
1 polymer ?
#
loop_
_entity_poly.entity_id
_entity_poly.type
_entity_poly.pdbx_seq_one_letter_code
_entity_poly.pdbx_strand_id
1 'polypeptide(L)'
;MARNESLEELVLRRNKRLLSFFISNGFNIRIVGDEQKPAIILDETSVLSCYVKNFDLFFTKAPFSDEIVRQFKLKHEPDVTPFDIQEAIELCQHRPVYKIRLKSTGLYLTGYNYLNSEDGVGRYPVFAKHRPKVYFDLEYAEKLVISLQEEDYDLEVI
;
A
#
# COMPACT_ATOMS: atom_id res chain seq x y z
N MET A 1 -21.66 3.13 27.42
CA MET A 1 -21.11 1.77 27.61
C MET A 1 -19.84 1.67 26.78
N ALA A 2 -18.67 1.61 27.40
CA ALA A 2 -17.43 1.33 26.68
C ALA A 2 -17.48 -0.13 26.24
N ARG A 3 -17.56 -0.39 24.93
CA ARG A 3 -17.35 -1.74 24.41
C ARG A 3 -15.92 -2.13 24.77
N ASN A 4 -15.74 -3.25 25.48
CA ASN A 4 -14.45 -3.92 25.55
C ASN A 4 -14.16 -4.51 24.16
N GLU A 5 -13.80 -3.64 23.21
CA GLU A 5 -13.28 -4.07 21.91
C GLU A 5 -11.88 -4.65 22.12
N SER A 6 -11.57 -5.74 21.42
CA SER A 6 -10.20 -6.26 21.38
C SER A 6 -9.29 -5.29 20.61
N LEU A 7 -7.96 -5.42 20.81
CA LEU A 7 -6.99 -4.62 20.05
C LEU A 7 -7.15 -4.86 18.54
N GLU A 8 -7.41 -6.11 18.14
CA GLU A 8 -7.62 -6.50 16.74
C GLU A 8 -8.87 -5.82 16.15
N GLU A 9 -10.00 -5.84 16.87
CA GLU A 9 -11.23 -5.17 16.45
C GLU A 9 -11.03 -3.66 16.29
N LEU A 10 -10.27 -3.05 17.20
CA LEU A 10 -9.94 -1.63 17.16
C LEU A 10 -9.09 -1.30 15.92
N VAL A 11 -8.06 -2.10 15.63
CA VAL A 11 -7.17 -1.94 14.47
C VAL A 11 -7.95 -2.12 13.16
N LEU A 12 -8.76 -3.16 13.05
CA LEU A 12 -9.62 -3.41 11.88
C LEU A 12 -10.59 -2.24 11.65
N ARG A 13 -11.25 -1.75 12.71
CA ARG A 13 -12.15 -0.60 12.61
C ARG A 13 -11.41 0.67 12.18
N ARG A 14 -10.21 0.91 12.71
CA ARG A 14 -9.35 2.05 12.33
C ARG A 14 -8.96 1.97 10.86
N ASN A 15 -8.50 0.82 10.39
CA ASN A 15 -8.08 0.63 9.00
C ASN A 15 -9.27 0.73 8.03
N LYS A 16 -10.46 0.26 8.43
CA LYS A 16 -11.69 0.46 7.66
C LYS A 16 -12.06 1.93 7.54
N ARG A 17 -11.93 2.72 8.62
CA ARG A 17 -12.18 4.17 8.58
C ARG A 17 -11.12 4.90 7.76
N LEU A 18 -9.87 4.50 7.86
CA LEU A 18 -8.78 5.02 7.04
C LEU A 18 -9.06 4.82 5.55
N LEU A 19 -9.43 3.60 5.17
CA LEU A 19 -9.80 3.29 3.79
C LEU A 19 -10.98 4.14 3.32
N SER A 20 -12.02 4.24 4.15
CA SER A 20 -13.23 5.01 3.84
C SER A 20 -12.94 6.51 3.72
N PHE A 21 -12.05 7.05 4.56
CA PHE A 21 -11.64 8.46 4.55
C PHE A 21 -11.08 8.88 3.19
N PHE A 22 -10.19 8.08 2.60
CA PHE A 22 -9.63 8.37 1.28
C PHE A 22 -10.63 8.12 0.15
N ILE A 23 -11.29 6.96 0.13
CA ILE A 23 -12.20 6.58 -0.96
C ILE A 23 -13.40 7.52 -1.05
N SER A 24 -14.00 7.91 0.08
CA SER A 24 -15.13 8.84 0.10
C SER A 24 -14.77 10.24 -0.39
N ASN A 25 -13.48 10.60 -0.35
CA ASN A 25 -12.96 11.86 -0.88
C ASN A 25 -12.35 11.71 -2.29
N GLY A 26 -12.58 10.58 -2.97
CA GLY A 26 -12.18 10.39 -4.37
C GLY A 26 -10.75 9.87 -4.58
N PHE A 27 -10.05 9.48 -3.52
CA PHE A 27 -8.69 8.94 -3.63
C PHE A 27 -8.72 7.41 -3.73
N ASN A 28 -8.04 6.89 -4.74
CA ASN A 28 -7.89 5.45 -4.94
C ASN A 28 -6.64 4.97 -4.18
N ILE A 29 -6.87 4.35 -3.04
CA ILE A 29 -5.81 3.83 -2.18
C ILE A 29 -5.91 2.32 -1.93
N ARG A 30 -4.77 1.72 -1.58
CA ARG A 30 -4.69 0.36 -1.04
C ARG A 30 -3.88 0.35 0.24
N ILE A 31 -4.39 -0.32 1.27
CA ILE A 31 -3.67 -0.54 2.52
C ILE A 31 -2.91 -1.86 2.42
N VAL A 32 -1.61 -1.84 2.72
CA VAL A 32 -0.72 -3.01 2.71
C VAL A 32 0.20 -3.04 3.93
N GLY A 33 0.80 -4.20 4.20
CA GLY A 33 1.77 -4.38 5.29
C GLY A 33 1.11 -4.72 6.63
N ASP A 34 1.76 -4.32 7.72
CA ASP A 34 1.30 -4.56 9.09
C ASP A 34 0.00 -3.79 9.37
N GLU A 35 -1.04 -4.49 9.81
CA GLU A 35 -2.33 -3.87 10.12
C GLU A 35 -2.22 -2.80 11.21
N GLN A 36 -1.29 -2.91 12.17
CA GLN A 36 -1.10 -1.92 13.22
C GLN A 36 -0.40 -0.66 12.70
N LYS A 37 0.48 -0.81 11.70
CA LYS A 37 1.25 0.26 11.05
C LYS A 37 1.09 0.17 9.52
N PRO A 38 -0.13 0.42 9.00
CA PRO A 38 -0.43 0.19 7.61
C PRO A 38 0.33 1.15 6.70
N ALA A 39 0.85 0.64 5.60
CA ALA A 39 1.29 1.47 4.48
C ALA A 39 0.10 1.79 3.58
N ILE A 40 -0.01 3.05 3.16
CA ILE A 40 -1.09 3.53 2.28
C ILE A 40 -0.50 3.77 0.91
N ILE A 41 -0.91 2.97 -0.07
CA ILE A 41 -0.49 3.09 -1.46
C ILE A 41 -1.53 3.92 -2.21
N LEU A 42 -1.10 5.03 -2.81
CA LEU A 42 -1.93 5.88 -3.68
C LEU A 42 -1.72 5.47 -5.14
N ASP A 43 -2.81 5.18 -5.84
CA ASP A 43 -2.86 4.85 -7.28
C ASP A 43 -1.89 3.76 -7.73
N GLU A 44 -1.46 2.89 -6.82
CA GLU A 44 -0.44 1.86 -7.09
C GLU A 44 0.90 2.44 -7.58
N THR A 45 1.21 3.71 -7.28
CA THR A 45 2.42 4.41 -7.74
C THR A 45 3.30 4.88 -6.60
N SER A 46 2.70 5.26 -5.47
CA SER A 46 3.43 5.82 -4.35
C SER A 46 2.88 5.33 -3.03
N VAL A 47 3.76 5.21 -2.04
CA VAL A 47 3.38 5.05 -0.64
C VAL A 47 3.39 6.42 0.03
N LEU A 48 2.26 6.78 0.62
CA LEU A 48 2.09 8.06 1.28
C LEU A 48 2.93 8.13 2.55
N SER A 49 3.53 9.29 2.76
CA SER A 49 4.28 9.64 3.97
C SER A 49 3.30 10.04 5.05
N CYS A 50 2.67 9.02 5.62
CA CYS A 50 1.68 9.20 6.66
C CYS A 50 1.62 7.96 7.55
N TYR A 51 1.07 8.13 8.75
CA TYR A 51 0.79 7.03 9.65
C TYR A 51 -0.49 7.27 10.43
N VAL A 52 -1.07 6.20 10.98
CA VAL A 52 -2.29 6.30 11.79
C VAL A 52 -2.04 5.84 13.21
N LYS A 53 -2.42 6.69 14.17
CA LYS A 53 -2.38 6.39 15.60
C LYS A 53 -3.68 6.85 16.24
N ASN A 54 -4.36 5.98 17.00
CA ASN A 54 -5.58 6.32 17.74
C ASN A 54 -6.70 7.00 16.92
N PHE A 55 -6.95 6.53 15.68
CA PHE A 55 -7.91 7.16 14.74
C PHE A 55 -7.53 8.57 14.29
N ASP A 56 -6.28 8.99 14.47
CA ASP A 56 -5.72 10.18 13.86
C ASP A 56 -4.75 9.75 12.74
N LEU A 57 -4.92 10.33 11.56
CA LEU A 57 -4.04 10.21 10.40
C LEU A 57 -3.09 11.41 10.39
N PHE A 58 -1.80 11.13 10.43
CA PHE A 58 -0.74 12.12 10.44
C PHE A 58 0.01 12.06 9.12
N PHE A 59 0.05 13.16 8.38
CA PHE A 59 0.92 13.33 7.23
C PHE A 59 2.26 13.90 7.68
N THR A 60 3.34 13.28 7.24
CA THR A 60 4.71 13.67 7.56
C THR A 60 5.39 14.23 6.32
N LYS A 61 6.24 15.24 6.50
CA LYS A 61 6.91 15.93 5.40
C LYS A 61 7.66 15.00 4.44
N ALA A 62 8.23 13.93 4.97
CA ALA A 62 8.94 12.92 4.21
C ALA A 62 8.77 11.54 4.88
N PRO A 63 9.16 10.45 4.21
CA PRO A 63 9.16 9.12 4.81
C PRO A 63 10.09 9.11 6.03
N PHE A 64 9.65 8.49 7.13
CA PHE A 64 10.41 8.42 8.39
C PHE A 64 10.71 9.78 9.04
N SER A 65 10.09 10.86 8.57
CA SER A 65 10.18 12.18 9.21
C SER A 65 9.24 12.27 10.40
N ASP A 66 9.69 12.93 11.47
CA ASP A 66 8.86 13.29 12.62
C ASP A 66 8.12 14.63 12.43
N GLU A 67 8.37 15.35 11.33
CA GLU A 67 7.73 16.64 11.03
C GLU A 67 6.32 16.40 10.46
N ILE A 68 5.30 16.66 11.28
CA ILE A 68 3.89 16.55 10.89
C ILE A 68 3.47 17.81 10.13
N VAL A 69 3.00 17.65 8.90
CA VAL A 69 2.50 18.76 8.07
C VAL A 69 1.00 18.96 8.22
N ARG A 70 0.24 17.85 8.34
CA ARG A 70 -1.22 17.84 8.47
C ARG A 70 -1.67 16.67 9.33
N GLN A 71 -2.79 16.85 10.03
CA GLN A 71 -3.43 15.81 10.83
C GLN A 71 -4.92 15.80 10.56
N PHE A 72 -5.49 14.62 10.35
CA PHE A 72 -6.93 14.41 10.17
C PHE A 72 -7.46 13.38 11.16
N LYS A 73 -8.65 13.66 11.72
CA LYS A 73 -9.33 12.71 12.60
C LYS A 73 -10.25 11.79 11.78
N LEU A 74 -10.05 10.48 11.91
CA LEU A 74 -10.83 9.44 11.24
C LEU A 74 -12.18 9.23 11.93
N LYS A 75 -13.13 10.11 11.60
CA LYS A 75 -14.54 10.04 12.02
C LYS A 75 -15.36 9.21 11.02
N HIS A 76 -16.58 8.86 11.40
CA HIS A 76 -17.53 8.22 10.47
C HIS A 76 -17.92 9.19 9.35
N GLU A 77 -18.10 10.46 9.71
CA GLU A 77 -18.31 11.59 8.80
C GLU A 77 -17.12 12.53 8.96
N PRO A 78 -16.15 12.48 8.04
CA PRO A 78 -15.01 13.39 8.05
C PRO A 78 -15.48 14.82 7.80
N ASP A 79 -15.01 15.74 8.63
CA ASP A 79 -15.19 17.19 8.43
C ASP A 79 -13.96 17.72 7.68
N VAL A 80 -13.77 17.21 6.46
CA VAL A 80 -12.66 17.56 5.57
C VAL A 80 -13.17 17.56 4.14
N THR A 81 -12.53 18.36 3.28
CA THR A 81 -12.79 18.35 1.85
C THR A 81 -11.73 17.52 1.11
N PRO A 82 -12.03 17.07 -0.12
CA PRO A 82 -11.01 16.47 -0.98
C PRO A 82 -9.79 17.37 -1.20
N PHE A 83 -9.99 18.70 -1.21
CA PHE A 83 -8.91 19.68 -1.35
C PHE A 83 -7.95 19.65 -0.17
N ASP A 84 -8.45 19.52 1.07
CA ASP A 84 -7.59 19.45 2.26
C ASP A 84 -6.67 18.23 2.22
N ILE A 85 -7.20 17.09 1.75
CA ILE A 85 -6.44 15.85 1.61
C ILE A 85 -5.41 15.97 0.48
N GLN A 86 -5.83 16.55 -0.66
CA GLN A 86 -4.92 16.79 -1.79
C GLN A 86 -3.76 17.70 -1.37
N GLU A 87 -4.04 18.80 -0.68
CA GLU A 87 -3.01 19.70 -0.15
C GLU A 87 -2.05 18.95 0.79
N ALA A 88 -2.58 18.11 1.70
CA ALA A 88 -1.75 17.32 2.60
C ALA A 88 -0.81 16.34 1.86
N ILE A 89 -1.30 15.70 0.79
CA ILE A 89 -0.50 14.83 -0.08
C ILE A 89 0.60 15.65 -0.78
N GLU A 90 0.25 16.79 -1.38
CA GLU A 90 1.20 17.64 -2.12
C GLU A 90 2.29 18.27 -1.24
N LEU A 91 2.00 18.53 0.04
CA LEU A 91 2.97 19.04 1.02
C LEU A 91 3.99 17.99 1.48
N CYS A 92 3.82 16.73 1.11
CA CYS A 92 4.67 15.63 1.53
C CYS A 92 5.53 15.10 0.38
N GLN A 93 6.78 14.76 0.68
CA GLN A 93 7.58 13.90 -0.17
C GLN A 93 7.14 12.44 0.06
N HIS A 94 6.69 11.76 -0.99
CA HIS A 94 6.28 10.36 -0.94
C HIS A 94 7.33 9.43 -1.54
N ARG A 95 7.27 8.15 -1.17
CA ARG A 95 8.14 7.13 -1.76
C ARG A 95 7.45 6.47 -2.95
N PRO A 96 8.14 6.26 -4.08
CA PRO A 96 7.60 5.43 -5.15
C PRO A 96 7.42 4.00 -4.65
N VAL A 97 6.48 3.28 -5.25
CA VAL A 97 6.43 1.81 -5.19
C VAL A 97 6.64 1.24 -6.56
N TYR A 98 7.27 0.08 -6.59
CA TYR A 98 7.62 -0.63 -7.80
C TYR A 98 6.71 -1.84 -7.97
N LYS A 99 6.38 -2.17 -9.21
CA LYS A 99 5.60 -3.34 -9.60
C LYS A 99 6.35 -4.07 -10.69
N ILE A 100 6.13 -5.38 -10.77
CA ILE A 100 6.73 -6.19 -11.83
C ILE A 100 5.65 -6.45 -12.89
N ARG A 101 5.96 -6.13 -14.14
CA ARG A 101 5.07 -6.29 -15.29
C ARG A 101 5.64 -7.35 -16.24
N LEU A 102 4.74 -8.17 -16.79
CA LEU A 102 5.06 -9.03 -17.93
C LEU A 102 5.09 -8.18 -19.20
N LYS A 103 6.26 -8.06 -19.84
CA LYS A 103 6.48 -7.17 -20.98
C LYS A 103 5.51 -7.47 -22.11
N SER A 104 5.21 -6.44 -22.90
CA SER A 104 4.26 -6.51 -24.02
C SER A 104 2.84 -6.93 -23.63
N THR A 105 2.52 -6.93 -22.32
CA THR A 105 1.18 -7.18 -21.79
C THR A 105 0.76 -6.09 -20.82
N GLY A 106 -0.50 -6.14 -20.38
CA GLY A 106 -1.02 -5.35 -19.26
C GLY A 106 -1.08 -6.12 -17.94
N LEU A 107 -0.31 -7.20 -17.79
CA LEU A 107 -0.37 -8.09 -16.62
C LEU A 107 0.79 -7.82 -15.67
N TYR A 108 0.48 -7.85 -14.38
CA TYR A 108 1.41 -7.60 -13.29
C TYR A 108 1.57 -8.82 -12.43
N LEU A 109 2.75 -9.00 -11.85
CA LEU A 109 2.98 -10.03 -10.84
C LEU A 109 2.06 -9.77 -9.64
N THR A 110 1.18 -10.71 -9.31
CA THR A 110 0.24 -10.62 -8.18
C THR A 110 0.52 -11.63 -7.09
N GLY A 111 1.25 -12.70 -7.40
CA GLY A 111 1.39 -13.84 -6.51
C GLY A 111 2.35 -14.88 -7.04
N TYR A 112 2.43 -15.96 -6.27
CA TYR A 112 3.10 -17.17 -6.66
C TYR A 112 2.20 -18.34 -6.30
N ASN A 113 2.10 -19.30 -7.20
CA ASN A 113 1.57 -20.62 -6.90
C ASN A 113 2.74 -21.59 -6.70
N TYR A 114 2.44 -22.75 -6.11
CA TYR A 114 3.42 -23.76 -5.77
C TYR A 114 2.89 -25.12 -6.18
N LEU A 115 3.76 -25.97 -6.73
CA LEU A 115 3.41 -27.37 -7.01
C LEU A 115 3.28 -28.17 -5.71
N ASN A 116 4.13 -27.89 -4.72
CA ASN A 116 3.97 -28.37 -3.35
C ASN A 116 4.10 -27.18 -2.38
N SER A 117 3.02 -26.83 -1.69
CA SER A 117 2.96 -25.67 -0.81
C SER A 117 3.72 -25.85 0.51
N GLU A 118 3.99 -27.09 0.94
CA GLU A 118 4.68 -27.35 2.22
C GLU A 118 6.19 -27.10 2.13
N ASP A 119 6.80 -27.42 0.98
CA ASP A 119 8.26 -27.32 0.77
C ASP A 119 8.68 -26.14 -0.12
N GLY A 120 7.72 -25.38 -0.65
CA GLY A 120 7.99 -24.24 -1.55
C GLY A 120 8.57 -24.64 -2.93
N VAL A 121 8.57 -25.93 -3.25
CA VAL A 121 9.11 -26.47 -4.50
C VAL A 121 8.15 -26.22 -5.67
N GLY A 122 8.70 -25.82 -6.82
CA GLY A 122 7.94 -25.55 -8.03
C GLY A 122 7.11 -24.29 -7.92
N ARG A 123 7.71 -23.19 -7.44
CA ARG A 123 7.07 -21.88 -7.41
C ARG A 123 6.92 -21.35 -8.83
N TYR A 124 5.74 -20.89 -9.21
CA TYR A 124 5.52 -20.19 -10.48
C TYR A 124 4.77 -18.87 -10.27
N PRO A 125 5.24 -17.76 -10.91
CA PRO A 125 4.61 -16.46 -10.78
C PRO A 125 3.21 -16.44 -11.38
N VAL A 126 2.31 -15.72 -10.71
CA VAL A 126 0.94 -15.47 -11.17
C VAL A 126 0.82 -14.02 -11.61
N PHE A 127 0.34 -13.82 -12.84
CA PHE A 127 0.16 -12.49 -13.42
C PHE A 127 -1.31 -12.17 -13.63
N ALA A 128 -1.73 -10.96 -13.24
CA ALA A 128 -3.09 -10.45 -13.47
C ALA A 128 -3.10 -8.93 -13.64
N LYS A 129 -4.21 -8.39 -14.17
CA LYS A 129 -4.38 -6.95 -14.38
C LYS A 129 -4.55 -6.15 -13.08
N HIS A 130 -5.03 -6.79 -12.02
CA HIS A 130 -5.48 -6.11 -10.81
C HIS A 130 -4.69 -6.57 -9.58
N ARG A 131 -4.56 -5.66 -8.60
CA ARG A 131 -3.86 -5.91 -7.33
C ARG A 131 -2.43 -6.43 -7.52
N PRO A 132 -1.57 -5.69 -8.25
CA PRO A 132 -0.16 -6.04 -8.38
C PRO A 132 0.49 -6.18 -6.99
N LYS A 133 1.48 -7.06 -6.86
CA LYS A 133 2.44 -6.97 -5.77
C LYS A 133 3.19 -5.65 -5.91
N VAL A 134 3.35 -4.96 -4.79
CA VAL A 134 4.10 -3.69 -4.69
C VAL A 134 5.36 -3.93 -3.89
N TYR A 135 6.45 -3.32 -4.33
CA TYR A 135 7.77 -3.41 -3.74
C TYR A 135 8.22 -2.01 -3.36
N PHE A 136 8.73 -1.85 -2.14
CA PHE A 136 9.19 -0.55 -1.64
C PHE A 136 10.66 -0.27 -1.96
N ASP A 137 11.37 -1.27 -2.47
CA ASP A 137 12.79 -1.28 -2.74
C ASP A 137 12.99 -1.67 -4.21
N LEU A 138 13.65 -0.79 -4.97
CA LEU A 138 13.89 -0.98 -6.40
C LEU A 138 14.86 -2.13 -6.65
N GLU A 139 15.98 -2.16 -5.91
CA GLU A 139 17.01 -3.18 -6.08
C GLU A 139 16.45 -4.57 -5.80
N TYR A 140 15.56 -4.68 -4.81
CA TYR A 140 14.87 -5.94 -4.54
C TYR A 140 13.94 -6.35 -5.69
N ALA A 141 13.16 -5.40 -6.24
CA ALA A 141 12.29 -5.68 -7.38
C ALA A 141 13.10 -6.10 -8.62
N GLU A 142 14.23 -5.44 -8.88
CA GLU A 142 15.14 -5.76 -9.98
C GLU A 142 15.77 -7.15 -9.82
N LYS A 143 16.27 -7.49 -8.62
CA LYS A 143 16.79 -8.83 -8.32
C LYS A 143 15.74 -9.91 -8.58
N LEU A 144 14.48 -9.63 -8.24
CA LEU A 144 13.38 -10.56 -8.49
C LEU A 144 13.09 -10.71 -9.98
N VAL A 145 13.14 -9.63 -10.76
CA VAL A 145 13.01 -9.67 -12.22
C VAL A 145 14.12 -10.51 -12.83
N ILE A 146 15.38 -10.31 -12.42
CA ILE A 146 16.52 -11.09 -12.93
C ILE A 146 16.32 -12.58 -12.66
N SER A 147 15.98 -12.94 -11.42
CA SER A 147 15.72 -14.34 -11.05
C SER A 147 14.59 -14.99 -11.85
N LEU A 148 13.53 -14.25 -12.18
CA LEU A 148 12.42 -14.78 -12.98
C LEU A 148 12.75 -14.78 -14.49
N GLN A 149 13.62 -13.89 -14.97
CA GLN A 149 14.13 -13.93 -16.35
C GLN A 149 15.01 -15.16 -16.59
N GLU A 150 15.76 -15.62 -15.59
CA GLU A 150 16.48 -16.91 -15.62
C GLU A 150 15.53 -18.12 -15.73
N GLU A 151 14.25 -17.94 -15.39
CA GLU A 151 13.16 -18.92 -15.55
C GLU A 151 12.32 -18.67 -16.82
N ASP A 152 12.87 -17.95 -17.82
CA ASP A 152 12.26 -17.63 -19.11
C ASP A 152 11.03 -16.68 -19.08
N TYR A 153 10.85 -15.88 -18.02
CA TYR A 153 9.83 -14.83 -17.99
C TYR A 153 10.34 -13.48 -18.52
N ASP A 154 9.67 -12.90 -19.52
CA ASP A 154 10.02 -11.57 -20.03
C ASP A 154 9.38 -10.46 -19.18
N LEU A 155 10.12 -9.98 -18.17
CA LEU A 155 9.62 -9.05 -17.15
C LEU A 155 10.37 -7.71 -17.13
N GLU A 156 9.73 -6.70 -16.55
CA GLU A 156 10.32 -5.40 -16.24
C GLU A 156 9.77 -4.85 -14.92
N VAL A 157 10.55 -3.97 -14.28
CA VAL A 157 10.10 -3.18 -13.13
C VAL A 157 9.50 -1.87 -13.62
N ILE A 158 8.36 -1.47 -13.06
CA ILE A 158 7.66 -0.20 -13.31
C ILE A 158 7.20 0.47 -12.04
#